data_AF-A0A970TY50-F1
#
_entry.id   AF-A0A970TY50-F1
#
_cell.length_a   1.000
_cell.length_b   1.000
_cell.length_c   1.000
_cell.angle_alpha   90.00
_cell.angle_beta   90.00
_cell.angle_gamma   90.00
#
_symmetry.space_group_name_H-M   'P 1'
#
loop_
_entity.id
_entity.type
_entity.pdbx_description
1 polymer ?
#
loop_
_entity_poly.entity_id
_entity_poly.type
_entity_poly.pdbx_seq_one_letter_code
_entity_poly.pdbx_strand_id
1 'polypeptide(L)'
;MLKYKLFAGAMILLLVMVLVGCGPSEEERKAMQTFNDLDELIAHGGYVKKFERFESRPDKVFVIEAEIVDADDVPLGLLRSERVEGFGTARPRIQWYKTPGVREEWTPPRRGNRRGPRGEGGPPRREGQRGRRDGAAPREGES
;
A
#
# COMPACT_ATOMS: atom_id res chain seq x y z
N MET A 1 -61.94 -6.91 -14.93
CA MET A 1 -60.54 -7.16 -15.38
C MET A 1 -59.63 -5.95 -15.06
N LEU A 2 -59.63 -5.43 -13.82
CA LEU A 2 -58.93 -4.17 -13.49
C LEU A 2 -58.09 -4.23 -12.20
N LYS A 3 -57.86 -5.42 -11.65
CA LYS A 3 -57.13 -5.61 -10.37
C LYS A 3 -55.69 -6.11 -10.55
N TYR A 4 -55.32 -6.57 -11.74
CA TYR A 4 -53.99 -7.17 -12.00
C TYR A 4 -52.94 -6.17 -12.51
N LYS A 5 -53.34 -4.96 -12.93
CA LYS A 5 -52.41 -3.96 -13.48
C LYS A 5 -51.61 -3.20 -12.43
N LEU A 6 -52.11 -3.08 -11.20
CA LEU A 6 -51.38 -2.39 -10.12
C LEU A 6 -50.29 -3.26 -9.47
N PHE A 7 -50.48 -4.58 -9.40
CA PHE A 7 -49.49 -5.48 -8.77
C PHE A 7 -48.27 -5.75 -9.65
N ALA A 8 -48.43 -5.72 -10.99
CA ALA A 8 -47.32 -5.94 -11.90
C ALA A 8 -46.30 -4.77 -11.93
N GLY A 9 -46.73 -3.54 -11.68
CA GLY A 9 -45.85 -2.37 -11.69
C GLY A 9 -44.91 -2.30 -10.47
N ALA A 10 -45.39 -2.70 -9.29
CA ALA A 10 -44.61 -2.65 -8.06
C ALA A 10 -43.49 -3.73 -8.02
N MET A 11 -43.72 -4.88 -8.66
CA MET A 11 -42.72 -5.96 -8.69
C MET A 11 -41.57 -5.68 -9.67
N ILE A 12 -41.82 -4.96 -10.76
CA ILE A 12 -40.78 -4.54 -11.71
C ILE A 12 -39.85 -3.47 -11.10
N LEU A 13 -40.40 -2.55 -10.29
CA LEU A 13 -39.61 -1.52 -9.62
C LEU A 13 -38.66 -2.10 -8.55
N LEU A 14 -39.07 -3.17 -7.86
CA LEU A 14 -38.24 -3.86 -6.88
C LEU A 14 -37.07 -4.62 -7.53
N LEU A 15 -37.27 -5.14 -8.75
CA LEU A 15 -36.26 -5.91 -9.49
C LEU A 15 -35.14 -5.03 -10.08
N VAL A 16 -35.44 -3.77 -10.42
CA VAL A 16 -34.44 -2.81 -10.90
C VAL A 16 -33.52 -2.33 -9.76
N MET A 17 -34.00 -2.28 -8.51
CA MET A 17 -33.14 -1.93 -7.36
C MET A 17 -32.12 -3.01 -6.98
N VAL A 18 -32.32 -4.27 -7.37
CA VAL A 18 -31.35 -5.36 -7.11
C VAL A 18 -30.21 -5.37 -8.13
N LEU A 19 -30.37 -4.70 -9.29
CA LEU A 19 -29.39 -4.72 -10.38
C LEU A 19 -28.36 -3.57 -10.33
N VAL A 20 -28.43 -2.68 -9.33
CA VAL A 20 -27.33 -1.73 -9.04
C VAL A 20 -26.41 -2.31 -7.95
N GLY A 21 -26.21 -3.63 -7.96
CA GLY A 21 -25.02 -4.23 -7.38
C GLY A 21 -23.87 -4.02 -8.34
N CYS A 22 -23.24 -2.83 -8.29
CA CYS A 22 -21.94 -2.58 -8.91
C CYS A 22 -20.99 -3.69 -8.44
N GLY A 23 -20.72 -4.66 -9.30
CA GLY A 23 -19.68 -5.66 -9.05
C GLY A 23 -18.33 -4.96 -8.84
N PRO A 24 -17.36 -5.65 -8.22
CA PRO A 24 -16.06 -5.06 -7.91
C PRO A 24 -15.45 -4.50 -9.20
N SER A 25 -15.01 -3.25 -9.14
CA SER A 25 -14.47 -2.53 -10.30
C SER A 25 -13.26 -3.28 -10.87
N GLU A 26 -12.90 -3.05 -12.14
CA GLU A 26 -11.72 -3.71 -12.71
C GLU A 26 -10.45 -3.46 -11.88
N GLU A 27 -10.32 -2.24 -11.35
CA GLU A 27 -9.19 -1.85 -10.52
C GLU A 27 -9.21 -2.54 -9.15
N GLU A 28 -10.40 -2.74 -8.59
CA GLU A 28 -10.59 -3.48 -7.34
C GLU A 28 -10.18 -4.94 -7.50
N ARG A 29 -10.61 -5.60 -8.59
CA ARG A 29 -10.25 -6.99 -8.88
C ARG A 29 -8.75 -7.16 -9.07
N LYS A 30 -8.12 -6.26 -9.84
CA LYS A 30 -6.67 -6.26 -10.04
C LYS A 30 -5.93 -6.06 -8.72
N ALA A 31 -6.38 -5.13 -7.87
CA ALA A 31 -5.79 -4.92 -6.55
C ALA A 31 -5.91 -6.18 -5.68
N MET A 32 -7.09 -6.80 -5.66
CA MET A 32 -7.37 -7.99 -4.85
C MET A 32 -6.45 -9.15 -5.23
N GLN A 33 -6.33 -9.40 -6.53
CA GLN A 33 -5.42 -10.41 -7.07
C GLN A 33 -3.98 -10.10 -6.67
N THR A 34 -3.52 -8.86 -6.85
CA THR A 34 -2.16 -8.46 -6.47
C THR A 34 -1.88 -8.70 -4.99
N PHE A 35 -2.84 -8.47 -4.09
CA PHE A 35 -2.63 -8.73 -2.67
C PHE A 35 -2.60 -10.22 -2.34
N ASN A 36 -3.49 -11.01 -2.93
CA ASN A 36 -3.53 -12.46 -2.68
C ASN A 36 -2.34 -13.22 -3.28
N ASP A 37 -1.66 -12.63 -4.27
CA ASP A 37 -0.41 -13.15 -4.82
C ASP A 37 0.84 -12.73 -4.01
N LEU A 38 0.68 -12.00 -2.89
CA LEU A 38 1.83 -11.62 -2.05
C LEU A 38 2.35 -12.80 -1.23
N ASP A 39 3.63 -13.12 -1.43
CA ASP A 39 4.34 -14.15 -0.65
C ASP A 39 4.19 -13.95 0.87
N GLU A 40 4.16 -12.70 1.35
CA GLU A 40 4.01 -12.39 2.77
C GLU A 40 2.63 -12.81 3.31
N LEU A 41 1.56 -12.65 2.52
CA LEU A 41 0.22 -13.10 2.93
C LEU A 41 0.14 -14.62 2.90
N ILE A 42 0.63 -15.23 1.81
CA ILE A 42 0.66 -16.68 1.62
C ILE A 42 1.47 -17.37 2.73
N ALA A 43 2.64 -16.82 3.09
CA ALA A 43 3.49 -17.36 4.15
C ALA A 43 2.81 -17.35 5.54
N HIS A 44 1.92 -16.40 5.78
CA HIS A 44 1.11 -16.32 7.00
C HIS A 44 -0.21 -17.08 6.91
N GLY A 45 -0.48 -17.78 5.79
CA GLY A 45 -1.74 -18.49 5.55
C GLY A 45 -2.94 -17.55 5.40
N GLY A 46 -2.69 -16.26 5.16
CA GLY A 46 -3.70 -15.23 5.08
C GLY A 46 -4.06 -14.86 3.65
N TYR A 47 -5.27 -14.37 3.45
CA TYR A 47 -5.71 -13.77 2.20
C TYR A 47 -6.65 -12.60 2.48
N VAL A 48 -6.85 -11.76 1.47
CA VAL A 48 -7.82 -10.68 1.49
C VAL A 48 -9.12 -11.16 0.84
N LYS A 49 -10.20 -11.16 1.62
CA LYS A 49 -11.54 -11.55 1.15
C LYS A 49 -12.31 -10.39 0.53
N LYS A 50 -12.22 -9.21 1.13
CA LYS A 50 -12.91 -7.98 0.72
C LYS A 50 -12.11 -6.76 1.15
N PHE A 51 -12.33 -5.65 0.45
CA PHE A 51 -11.83 -4.36 0.91
C PHE A 51 -12.85 -3.73 1.85
N GLU A 52 -12.38 -3.25 2.99
CA GLU A 52 -13.18 -2.46 3.91
C GLU A 52 -13.31 -1.02 3.43
N ARG A 53 -12.27 -0.53 2.75
CA ARG A 53 -12.26 0.79 2.11
C ARG A 53 -11.59 0.68 0.75
N PHE A 54 -12.28 1.19 -0.26
CA PHE A 54 -11.75 1.37 -1.61
C PHE A 54 -12.22 2.75 -2.11
N GLU A 55 -11.46 3.79 -1.77
CA GLU A 55 -11.88 5.17 -2.01
C GLU A 55 -11.04 5.80 -3.12
N SER A 56 -11.70 6.25 -4.18
CA SER A 56 -11.06 6.98 -5.27
C SER A 56 -10.81 8.43 -4.88
N ARG A 57 -9.56 8.88 -5.02
CA ARG A 57 -9.18 10.29 -4.89
C ARG A 57 -9.19 10.98 -6.26
N PRO A 58 -9.32 12.32 -6.31
CA PRO A 58 -9.32 13.09 -7.56
C PRO A 58 -8.12 12.80 -8.48
N ASP A 59 -6.99 12.42 -7.88
CA ASP A 59 -5.74 12.10 -8.58
C ASP A 59 -5.69 10.67 -9.13
N LYS A 60 -6.83 9.97 -9.22
CA LYS A 60 -6.92 8.54 -9.62
C LYS A 60 -6.12 7.59 -8.74
N VAL A 61 -5.95 7.97 -7.48
CA VAL A 61 -5.34 7.16 -6.43
C VAL A 61 -6.44 6.57 -5.58
N PHE A 62 -6.53 5.26 -5.56
CA PHE A 62 -7.45 4.49 -4.72
C PHE A 62 -6.76 4.15 -3.40
N VAL A 63 -7.32 4.62 -2.29
CA VAL A 63 -6.88 4.21 -0.97
C VAL A 63 -7.58 2.90 -0.63
N ILE A 64 -6.78 1.88 -0.31
CA ILE A 64 -7.27 0.53 -0.04
C ILE A 64 -6.98 0.17 1.41
N GLU A 65 -8.01 -0.22 2.14
CA GLU A 65 -7.90 -0.84 3.46
C GLU A 65 -8.64 -2.18 3.44
N ALA A 66 -8.01 -3.22 3.97
CA ALA A 66 -8.55 -4.56 3.97
C ALA A 66 -8.16 -5.34 5.22
N GLU A 67 -9.01 -6.29 5.62
CA GLU A 67 -8.71 -7.25 6.67
C GLU A 67 -8.11 -8.51 6.03
N ILE A 68 -7.02 -9.01 6.62
CA ILE A 68 -6.38 -10.27 6.24
C ILE A 68 -7.01 -11.34 7.11
N VAL A 69 -7.56 -12.38 6.49
CA VAL A 69 -8.20 -13.51 7.17
C VAL A 69 -7.53 -14.82 6.78
N ASP A 70 -7.65 -15.85 7.60
CA ASP A 70 -7.28 -17.21 7.25
C ASP A 70 -8.41 -17.96 6.54
N ALA A 71 -8.19 -19.25 6.26
CA ALA A 71 -9.16 -20.13 5.60
C ALA A 71 -10.47 -20.32 6.40
N ASP A 72 -10.43 -20.15 7.72
CA ASP A 72 -11.57 -20.26 8.63
C ASP A 72 -12.24 -18.90 8.88
N ASP A 73 -11.91 -17.88 8.07
CA ASP A 73 -12.36 -16.49 8.20
C ASP A 73 -11.91 -15.83 9.53
N VAL A 74 -10.85 -16.32 10.17
CA VAL A 74 -10.30 -15.72 11.38
C VAL A 74 -9.40 -14.54 11.01
N PRO A 75 -9.61 -13.34 11.58
CA PRO A 75 -8.80 -12.17 11.26
C PRO A 75 -7.37 -12.31 11.81
N LEU A 76 -6.39 -12.16 10.92
CA LEU A 76 -4.96 -12.24 11.19
C LEU A 76 -4.27 -10.86 11.20
N GLY A 77 -4.84 -9.87 10.51
CA GLY A 77 -4.22 -8.55 10.43
C GLY A 77 -4.98 -7.56 9.56
N LEU A 78 -4.40 -6.37 9.43
CA LEU A 78 -4.86 -5.31 8.53
C LEU A 78 -3.84 -5.06 7.42
N LEU A 79 -4.36 -4.76 6.24
CA LEU A 79 -3.61 -4.33 5.07
C LEU A 79 -4.05 -2.92 4.69
N ARG A 80 -3.07 -2.03 4.48
CA ARG A 80 -3.29 -0.72 3.87
C ARG A 80 -2.39 -0.51 2.67
N SER A 81 -2.97 -0.07 1.57
CA SER A 81 -2.20 0.25 0.37
C SER A 81 -2.86 1.36 -0.44
N GLU A 82 -2.20 1.75 -1.52
CA GLU A 82 -2.71 2.68 -2.52
C GLU A 82 -2.61 2.01 -3.89
N ARG A 83 -3.62 2.19 -4.74
CA ARG A 83 -3.58 1.80 -6.13
C ARG A 83 -3.69 3.02 -7.01
N VAL A 84 -2.81 3.15 -7.99
CA VAL A 84 -2.85 4.25 -8.95
C VAL A 84 -3.31 3.71 -10.28
N GLU A 85 -4.39 4.26 -10.81
CA GLU A 85 -4.94 3.87 -12.12
C GLU A 85 -3.84 3.96 -13.20
N GLY A 86 -3.62 2.87 -13.94
CA GLY A 86 -2.62 2.81 -15.00
C GLY A 86 -1.15 2.62 -14.56
N PHE A 87 -0.83 2.70 -13.27
CA PHE A 87 0.51 2.44 -12.74
C PHE A 87 0.59 1.15 -11.93
N GLY A 88 -0.50 0.79 -11.23
CA GLY A 88 -0.61 -0.45 -10.46
C GLY A 88 -0.79 -0.23 -8.97
N THR A 89 -0.60 -1.29 -8.19
CA THR A 89 -0.81 -1.31 -6.75
C THR A 89 0.53 -1.09 -6.03
N ALA A 90 0.58 -0.12 -5.12
CA ALA A 90 1.75 0.10 -4.29
C ALA A 90 1.99 -1.09 -3.35
N ARG A 91 3.24 -1.24 -2.87
CA ARG A 91 3.56 -2.26 -1.86
C ARG A 91 2.73 -1.99 -0.60
N PRO A 92 1.90 -2.94 -0.15
CA PRO A 92 1.05 -2.72 1.01
C PRO A 92 1.87 -2.63 2.28
N ARG A 93 1.27 -1.98 3.27
CA ARG A 93 1.70 -2.05 4.66
C ARG A 93 0.78 -3.01 5.38
N ILE A 94 1.37 -3.96 6.09
CA ILE A 94 0.64 -4.98 6.82
C ILE A 94 0.89 -4.77 8.32
N GLN A 95 -0.18 -4.84 9.10
CA GLN A 95 -0.14 -4.92 10.54
C GLN A 95 -0.78 -6.25 10.95
N TRP A 96 0.08 -7.19 11.32
CA TRP A 96 -0.37 -8.46 11.92
C TRP A 96 -0.90 -8.22 13.32
N TYR A 97 -1.99 -8.91 13.66
CA TYR A 97 -2.54 -8.92 15.00
C TYR A 97 -1.69 -9.78 15.92
N LYS A 98 -1.60 -9.39 17.19
CA LYS A 98 -0.88 -10.17 18.20
C LYS A 98 -1.64 -11.42 18.58
N THR A 99 -2.97 -11.31 18.57
CA THR A 99 -3.88 -12.40 18.89
C THR A 99 -4.80 -12.63 17.69
N PRO A 100 -4.68 -13.77 16.98
CA PRO A 100 -5.61 -14.14 15.92
C PRO A 100 -7.06 -14.11 16.42
N GLY A 101 -7.97 -13.61 15.61
CA GLY A 101 -9.39 -13.47 16.00
C GLY A 101 -9.73 -12.20 16.77
N VAL A 102 -8.74 -11.48 17.31
CA VAL A 102 -8.95 -10.20 17.99
C VAL A 102 -8.58 -9.07 17.04
N ARG A 103 -9.61 -8.40 16.50
CA ARG A 103 -9.42 -7.26 15.61
C ARG A 103 -8.73 -6.11 16.34
N GLU A 104 -7.52 -5.76 15.91
CA GLU A 104 -6.80 -4.59 16.39
C GLU A 104 -7.00 -3.39 15.47
N GLU A 105 -6.95 -2.18 16.03
CA GLU A 105 -6.95 -0.94 15.26
C GLU A 105 -5.60 -0.71 14.57
N TRP A 106 -5.65 -0.07 13.40
CA TRP A 106 -4.44 0.34 12.68
C TRP A 106 -3.59 1.30 13.51
N THR A 107 -2.37 0.89 13.82
CA THR A 107 -1.36 1.71 14.48
C THR A 107 -0.50 2.40 13.42
N PRO A 108 -0.62 3.74 13.23
CA PRO A 108 0.25 4.44 12.29
C PRO A 108 1.71 4.27 12.74
N PRO A 109 2.66 4.05 11.81
CA PRO A 109 4.05 3.96 12.17
C PRO A 109 4.45 5.26 12.87
N ARG A 110 5.09 5.14 14.04
CA ARG A 110 5.60 6.29 14.77
C ARG A 110 6.49 7.09 13.82
N ARG A 111 6.05 8.27 13.38
CA ARG A 111 6.90 9.23 12.68
C ARG A 111 8.04 9.53 13.65
N GLY A 112 9.18 8.87 13.44
CA GLY A 112 10.38 9.16 14.19
C GLY A 112 10.62 10.65 14.10
N ASN A 113 10.73 11.31 15.24
CA ASN A 113 11.14 12.70 15.37
C ASN A 113 12.59 12.79 14.88
N ARG A 114 12.86 12.69 13.57
CA ARG A 114 14.16 12.97 12.95
C ARG A 114 14.34 14.49 12.85
N ARG A 115 14.25 15.16 13.99
CA ARG A 115 15.03 16.36 14.28
C ARG A 115 16.00 15.94 15.38
N GLY A 116 17.04 15.22 14.98
CA GLY A 116 18.26 15.25 15.77
C GLY A 116 18.73 16.71 15.83
N PRO A 117 19.28 17.18 16.95
CA PRO A 117 19.94 18.48 16.99
C PRO A 117 20.97 18.50 15.86
N ARG A 118 20.88 19.53 15.03
CA ARG A 118 21.86 19.86 13.99
C ARG A 118 23.19 19.99 14.71
N GLY A 119 23.99 18.92 14.70
CA GLY A 119 25.33 18.93 15.26
C GLY A 119 26.13 20.02 14.55
N GLU A 120 26.47 21.07 15.29
CA GLU A 120 27.73 21.78 15.11
C GLU A 120 28.85 20.73 15.15
N GLY A 121 29.23 20.27 13.97
CA GLY A 121 30.19 19.21 13.78
C GLY A 121 30.62 19.17 12.32
N GLY A 122 30.92 20.36 11.77
CA GLY A 122 31.66 20.45 10.53
C GLY A 122 32.98 19.68 10.68
N PRO A 123 33.48 19.02 9.62
CA PRO A 123 34.73 18.28 9.68
C PRO A 123 35.84 19.23 10.14
N PRO A 124 36.78 18.81 11.01
CA PRO A 124 37.96 19.62 11.26
C PRO A 124 38.65 19.84 9.92
N ARG A 125 38.74 21.11 9.50
CA ARG A 125 39.67 21.51 8.44
C ARG A 125 41.03 21.01 8.89
N ARG A 126 41.55 20.00 8.17
CA ARG A 126 42.92 19.53 8.31
C ARG A 126 43.83 20.63 7.79
N GLU A 127 44.14 21.54 8.69
CA GLU A 127 45.20 22.52 8.55
C GLU A 127 46.55 21.80 8.63
N GLY A 128 47.40 22.00 7.62
CA GLY A 128 48.84 21.84 7.78
C GLY A 128 49.51 20.62 7.11
N GLN A 129 50.26 20.95 6.06
CA GLN A 129 51.60 20.43 5.76
C GLN A 129 51.77 18.98 5.25
N ARG A 130 52.11 18.87 3.95
CA ARG A 130 53.26 18.07 3.52
C ARG A 130 53.86 18.64 2.22
N GLY A 131 54.97 19.35 2.39
CA GLY A 131 56.17 19.25 1.56
C GLY A 131 56.05 19.57 0.07
N ARG A 132 56.06 20.85 -0.28
CA ARG A 132 56.72 21.31 -1.50
C ARG A 132 58.22 21.38 -1.19
N ARG A 133 58.97 20.32 -1.52
CA ARG A 133 60.43 20.35 -1.62
C ARG A 133 60.87 19.47 -2.79
N ASP A 134 61.52 20.16 -3.72
CA ASP A 134 62.72 19.79 -4.43
C ASP A 134 62.64 18.67 -5.48
N GLY A 135 63.05 19.04 -6.69
CA GLY A 135 62.91 18.24 -7.89
C GLY A 135 63.98 17.17 -8.09
N ALA A 136 63.73 16.33 -9.10
CA ALA A 136 64.74 15.56 -9.82
C ALA A 136 64.18 15.16 -11.21
N ALA A 137 64.87 15.67 -12.24
CA ALA A 137 64.96 15.35 -13.67
C ALA A 137 63.91 14.46 -14.38
N PRO A 138 63.46 14.84 -15.60
CA PRO A 138 62.93 13.88 -16.57
C PRO A 138 64.06 13.08 -17.22
N ARG A 139 63.94 11.75 -17.24
CA ARG A 139 64.67 10.87 -18.15
C ARG A 139 63.78 10.57 -19.36
N GLU A 140 64.30 10.94 -20.53
CA GLU A 140 64.24 10.32 -21.86
C GLU A 140 63.03 9.45 -22.28
N GLY A 141 62.48 9.74 -23.47
CA GLY A 141 61.98 8.74 -24.41
C GLY A 141 60.60 9.00 -25.05
N GLU A 142 60.53 8.88 -26.38
CA GLU A 142 59.35 8.89 -27.29
C GLU A 142 58.78 10.28 -27.64
N SER A 143 58.81 10.79 -28.87
CA SER A 143 59.12 10.25 -30.22
C SER A 143 59.69 11.35 -31.12
#